data_AF-A0A7C7H8V2-F1
#
_entry.id   AF-A0A7C7H8V2-F1
#
_cell.length_a   1.000
_cell.length_b   1.000
_cell.length_c   1.000
_cell.angle_alpha   90.00
_cell.angle_beta   90.00
_cell.angle_gamma   90.00
#
_symmetry.space_group_name_H-M   'P 1'
#
loop_
_entity.id
_entity.type
_entity.pdbx_description
1 polymer ?
#
loop_
_entity_poly.entity_id
_entity_poly.type
_entity_poly.pdbx_seq_one_letter_code
_entity_poly.pdbx_strand_id
1 'polypeptide(L)'
;GITNQRETTVVWNRQTGNPIHPAIVWQSRQTARICEGLVQDGYSKTVRDRTGLVIDAYFSGTKVKWILDRYPEARTKAHDGELLFGTIDTWLLWKLTGGTWATDPTNASRTLLYNIHDRRWDPTLLEMLDVPAAMLPPVKPSSSVFGETCQHDGIPGGVPIAGIAGDQQAALYGQGCWEPGMAKNTYGTGCFVVMNMGSQRPPVRDGLLTTLCCDSMGQAVYALEGSIFVAGAAIQWLRDELGLIETAADTEAIATSLADTHGVTVVPAFTGLGAPHWDMNARGAILGLTRGVNRKHIIRATLESLAYQTRDVVDAMADSGAMIKELRVDGGAAANDFLMQFQADILDVPVNRPTVLETTASGAAFLAGLGVGFWDNPEALRGVRRLDRMFQPAMVVQERDKLYAIWTRAVAHVRAAGEKTSG
;
A
#
# COMPACT_ATOMS: atom_id res chain seq x y z
N GLY A 1 -1.19 8.20 -18.32
CA GLY A 1 -1.87 7.44 -17.26
C GLY A 1 -1.93 8.27 -15.99
N ILE A 2 -2.85 7.94 -15.11
CA ILE A 2 -3.02 8.56 -13.78
C ILE A 2 -2.72 7.49 -12.72
N THR A 3 -1.97 7.88 -11.71
CA THR A 3 -1.76 7.13 -10.47
C THR A 3 -1.77 8.08 -9.30
N ASN A 4 -2.13 7.60 -8.12
CA ASN A 4 -2.46 8.45 -6.99
C ASN A 4 -2.29 7.73 -5.65
N GLN A 5 -2.11 8.53 -4.59
CA GLN A 5 -2.38 8.08 -3.24
C GLN A 5 -3.81 7.53 -3.15
N ARG A 6 -3.93 6.30 -2.66
CA ARG A 6 -5.20 5.59 -2.50
C ARG A 6 -5.97 6.12 -1.29
N GLU A 7 -7.22 5.68 -1.16
CA GLU A 7 -8.19 5.99 -0.09
C GLU A 7 -8.60 7.47 0.11
N THR A 8 -7.67 8.43 -0.09
CA THR A 8 -7.88 9.87 0.07
C THR A 8 -9.13 10.31 -0.67
N THR A 9 -10.03 10.97 0.06
CA THR A 9 -11.42 11.16 -0.32
C THR A 9 -11.72 12.61 -0.65
N VAL A 10 -12.36 12.84 -1.79
CA VAL A 10 -12.88 14.14 -2.22
C VAL A 10 -14.38 14.03 -2.48
N VAL A 11 -15.14 15.02 -1.99
CA VAL A 11 -16.56 15.19 -2.31
C VAL A 11 -16.75 16.60 -2.87
N TRP A 12 -17.38 16.71 -4.03
CA TRP A 12 -17.57 17.98 -4.72
C TRP A 12 -18.95 18.10 -5.35
N ASN A 13 -19.37 19.33 -5.60
CA ASN A 13 -20.61 19.62 -6.29
C ASN A 13 -20.46 19.37 -7.81
N ARG A 14 -21.36 18.58 -8.38
CA ARG A 14 -21.35 18.12 -9.77
C ARG A 14 -21.39 19.26 -10.79
N GLN A 15 -22.16 20.32 -10.50
CA GLN A 15 -22.37 21.43 -11.43
C GLN A 15 -21.22 22.44 -11.40
N THR A 16 -20.80 22.83 -10.20
CA THR A 16 -19.76 23.85 -10.01
C THR A 16 -18.34 23.29 -10.07
N GLY A 17 -18.16 21.99 -9.83
CA GLY A 17 -16.85 21.36 -9.71
C GLY A 17 -16.10 21.72 -8.42
N ASN A 18 -16.75 22.40 -7.46
CA ASN A 18 -16.12 22.87 -6.23
C ASN A 18 -16.21 21.81 -5.12
N PRO A 19 -15.09 21.49 -4.44
CA PRO A 19 -15.11 20.64 -3.25
C PRO A 19 -15.96 21.26 -2.13
N ILE A 20 -16.72 20.43 -1.42
CA ILE A 20 -17.51 20.90 -0.25
C ILE A 20 -16.71 20.87 1.06
N HIS A 21 -15.56 20.18 1.05
CA HIS A 21 -14.63 20.04 2.17
C HIS A 21 -13.22 19.80 1.62
N PRO A 22 -12.14 20.18 2.34
CA PRO A 22 -10.79 19.71 2.03
C PRO A 22 -10.72 18.18 1.88
N ALA A 23 -9.83 17.67 1.04
CA ALA A 23 -9.66 16.22 0.91
C ALA A 23 -9.26 15.61 2.25
N ILE A 24 -9.92 14.51 2.65
CA ILE A 24 -9.53 13.77 3.85
C ILE A 24 -8.52 12.70 3.43
N VAL A 25 -7.28 12.87 3.84
CA VAL A 25 -6.17 11.97 3.51
C VAL A 25 -6.31 10.59 4.17
N TRP A 26 -5.71 9.58 3.55
CA TRP A 26 -5.70 8.20 4.01
C TRP A 26 -5.16 8.02 5.44
N GLN A 27 -4.17 8.84 5.84
CA GLN A 27 -3.59 8.84 7.18
C GLN A 27 -4.53 9.39 8.27
N SER A 28 -5.59 10.11 7.90
CA SER A 28 -6.46 10.77 8.89
C SER A 28 -7.21 9.75 9.73
N ARG A 29 -7.18 9.95 11.06
CA ARG A 29 -7.91 9.15 12.06
C ARG A 29 -9.24 9.76 12.48
N GLN A 30 -9.68 10.86 11.87
CA GLN A 30 -10.88 11.59 12.29
C GLN A 30 -12.18 10.77 12.23
N THR A 31 -12.18 9.65 11.51
CA THR A 31 -13.32 8.73 11.37
C THR A 31 -13.23 7.49 12.27
N ALA A 32 -12.27 7.44 13.20
CA ALA A 32 -12.08 6.29 14.10
C ALA A 32 -13.35 5.94 14.90
N ARG A 33 -14.07 6.94 15.42
CA ARG A 33 -15.33 6.72 16.16
C ARG A 33 -16.45 6.11 15.30
N ILE A 34 -16.48 6.42 14.01
CA ILE A 34 -17.41 5.78 13.06
C ILE A 34 -17.03 4.30 12.93
N CYS A 35 -15.74 4.00 12.80
CA CYS A 35 -15.22 2.63 12.70
C CYS A 35 -15.54 1.81 13.95
N GLU A 36 -15.32 2.37 15.14
CA GLU A 36 -15.66 1.74 16.42
C GLU A 36 -17.14 1.36 16.50
N GLY A 37 -18.04 2.26 16.10
CA GLY A 37 -19.48 1.97 16.02
C GLY A 37 -19.79 0.82 15.06
N LEU A 38 -19.23 0.83 13.85
CA LEU A 38 -19.45 -0.25 12.88
C LEU A 38 -18.93 -1.61 13.36
N VAL A 39 -17.84 -1.64 14.12
CA VAL A 39 -17.32 -2.86 14.73
C VAL A 39 -18.26 -3.35 15.85
N GLN A 40 -18.75 -2.44 16.70
CA GLN A 40 -19.73 -2.75 17.76
C GLN A 40 -21.05 -3.29 17.19
N ASP A 41 -21.46 -2.77 16.04
CA ASP A 41 -22.65 -3.22 15.30
C ASP A 41 -22.45 -4.56 14.57
N GLY A 42 -21.24 -5.14 14.62
CA GLY A 42 -20.94 -6.48 14.09
C GLY A 42 -20.62 -6.54 12.60
N TYR A 43 -20.31 -5.42 11.95
CA TYR A 43 -20.09 -5.38 10.49
C TYR A 43 -18.73 -5.95 10.03
N SER A 44 -17.80 -6.25 10.94
CA SER A 44 -16.43 -6.65 10.60
C SER A 44 -16.36 -7.81 9.60
N LYS A 45 -17.14 -8.87 9.83
CA LYS A 45 -17.18 -10.03 8.91
C LYS A 45 -17.77 -9.67 7.55
N THR A 46 -18.87 -8.93 7.53
CA THR A 46 -19.53 -8.48 6.29
C THR A 46 -18.60 -7.64 5.43
N VAL A 47 -17.92 -6.67 6.03
CA VAL A 47 -16.94 -5.82 5.34
C VAL A 47 -15.79 -6.67 4.81
N ARG A 48 -15.25 -7.56 5.64
CA ARG A 48 -14.13 -8.43 5.26
C ARG A 48 -14.48 -9.35 4.10
N ASP A 49 -15.66 -9.97 4.15
CA ASP A 49 -16.12 -10.89 3.13
C ASP A 49 -16.33 -10.19 1.80
N ARG A 50 -16.94 -9.00 1.79
CA ARG A 50 -17.28 -8.25 0.56
C ARG A 50 -16.10 -7.48 -0.04
N THR A 51 -15.27 -6.87 0.79
CA THR A 51 -14.24 -5.92 0.34
C THR A 51 -12.82 -6.47 0.43
N GLY A 52 -12.58 -7.49 1.27
CA GLY A 52 -11.23 -7.94 1.61
C GLY A 52 -10.48 -7.02 2.57
N LEU A 53 -11.12 -5.94 3.04
CA LEU A 53 -10.55 -4.94 3.94
C LEU A 53 -10.97 -5.18 5.39
N VAL A 54 -10.37 -4.45 6.32
CA VAL A 54 -10.82 -4.33 7.71
C VAL A 54 -11.62 -3.04 7.91
N ILE A 55 -12.38 -2.94 8.99
CA ILE A 55 -13.01 -1.66 9.37
C ILE A 55 -11.95 -0.81 10.05
N ASP A 56 -11.46 0.21 9.35
CA ASP A 56 -10.49 1.17 9.88
C ASP A 56 -10.64 2.55 9.22
N ALA A 57 -10.22 3.60 9.93
CA ALA A 57 -10.26 4.99 9.45
C ALA A 57 -9.38 5.23 8.21
N TYR A 58 -8.54 4.27 7.83
CA TYR A 58 -7.73 4.28 6.62
C TYR A 58 -8.58 4.46 5.34
N PHE A 59 -9.72 3.78 5.23
CA PHE A 59 -10.48 3.65 3.97
C PHE A 59 -11.53 4.75 3.72
N SER A 60 -11.92 4.94 2.45
CA SER A 60 -12.69 6.10 1.99
C SER A 60 -14.12 6.20 2.55
N GLY A 61 -14.84 5.08 2.68
CA GLY A 61 -16.28 5.09 2.93
C GLY A 61 -16.66 5.80 4.23
N THR A 62 -15.87 5.64 5.29
CA THR A 62 -16.08 6.35 6.56
C THR A 62 -15.79 7.84 6.43
N LYS A 63 -14.88 8.25 5.55
CA LYS A 63 -14.55 9.65 5.25
C LYS A 63 -15.68 10.33 4.47
N VAL A 64 -16.30 9.62 3.52
CA VAL A 64 -17.51 10.09 2.82
C VAL A 64 -18.64 10.30 3.82
N LYS A 65 -18.94 9.28 4.65
CA LYS A 65 -19.95 9.38 5.70
C LYS A 65 -19.72 10.60 6.60
N TRP A 66 -18.48 10.77 7.07
CA TRP A 66 -18.08 11.88 7.94
C TRP A 66 -18.29 13.26 7.28
N ILE A 67 -17.91 13.43 6.00
CA ILE A 67 -18.13 14.69 5.28
C ILE A 67 -19.63 14.97 5.20
N LEU A 68 -20.43 14.00 4.81
CA LEU A 68 -21.88 14.19 4.68
C LEU A 68 -22.56 14.45 6.04
N ASP A 69 -22.07 13.87 7.14
CA ASP A 69 -22.56 14.11 8.52
C ASP A 69 -22.18 15.52 9.02
N ARG A 70 -21.10 16.10 8.48
CA ARG A 70 -20.57 17.40 8.91
C ARG A 70 -21.37 18.60 8.39
N TYR A 71 -22.09 18.42 7.28
CA TYR A 71 -22.79 19.50 6.56
C TYR A 71 -24.29 19.20 6.45
N PRO A 72 -25.17 19.99 7.10
CA PRO A 72 -26.60 19.68 7.23
C PRO A 72 -27.36 19.36 5.93
N GLU A 73 -26.98 19.97 4.80
CA GLU A 73 -27.64 19.75 3.50
C GLU A 73 -26.92 18.74 2.59
N ALA A 74 -25.71 18.30 2.96
CA ALA A 74 -24.90 17.49 2.07
C ALA A 74 -25.54 16.13 1.78
N ARG A 75 -26.23 15.53 2.76
CA ARG A 75 -26.92 14.25 2.57
C ARG A 75 -28.04 14.37 1.53
N THR A 76 -28.90 15.38 1.65
CA THR A 76 -29.99 15.64 0.71
C THR A 76 -29.43 15.87 -0.69
N LYS A 77 -28.44 16.77 -0.83
CA LYS A 77 -27.77 17.06 -2.10
C LYS A 77 -27.10 15.82 -2.72
N ALA A 78 -26.56 14.92 -1.89
CA ALA A 78 -26.01 13.65 -2.34
C ALA A 78 -27.08 12.70 -2.87
N HIS A 79 -28.24 12.60 -2.22
CA HIS A 79 -29.38 11.82 -2.72
C HIS A 79 -29.93 12.38 -4.04
N ASP A 80 -29.96 13.70 -4.18
CA ASP A 80 -30.40 14.39 -5.39
C ASP A 80 -29.38 14.33 -6.54
N GLY A 81 -28.21 13.70 -6.31
CA GLY A 81 -27.16 13.54 -7.33
C GLY A 81 -26.36 14.81 -7.61
N GLU A 82 -26.46 15.82 -6.75
CA GLU A 82 -25.71 17.08 -6.86
C GLU A 82 -24.28 16.96 -6.33
N LEU A 83 -24.00 15.98 -5.48
CA LEU A 83 -22.65 15.72 -4.96
C LEU A 83 -22.07 14.44 -5.57
N LEU A 84 -20.81 14.51 -5.96
CA LEU A 84 -20.02 13.37 -6.42
C LEU A 84 -18.96 13.03 -5.39
N PHE A 85 -18.68 11.74 -5.25
CA PHE A 85 -17.51 11.22 -4.56
C PHE A 85 -16.47 10.72 -5.58
N GLY A 86 -15.22 10.79 -5.17
CA GLY A 86 -14.10 10.17 -5.86
C GLY A 86 -12.87 10.09 -4.97
N THR A 87 -12.06 9.07 -5.23
CA THR A 87 -10.64 9.08 -4.85
C THR A 87 -9.87 10.03 -5.77
N ILE A 88 -8.57 10.22 -5.52
CA ILE A 88 -7.77 11.22 -6.23
C ILE A 88 -7.71 10.98 -7.74
N ASP A 89 -7.68 9.74 -8.22
CA ASP A 89 -7.80 9.41 -9.66
C ASP A 89 -9.06 10.01 -10.29
N THR A 90 -10.21 9.81 -9.65
CA THR A 90 -11.51 10.29 -10.14
C THR A 90 -11.53 11.81 -10.16
N TRP A 91 -10.97 12.45 -9.12
CA TRP A 91 -10.85 13.90 -9.03
C TRP A 91 -9.95 14.46 -10.14
N LEU A 92 -8.77 13.87 -10.35
CA LEU A 92 -7.84 14.31 -11.40
C LEU A 92 -8.44 14.10 -12.79
N LEU A 93 -9.08 12.95 -13.04
CA LEU A 93 -9.80 12.68 -14.28
C LEU A 93 -10.89 13.74 -14.53
N TRP A 94 -11.70 14.05 -13.52
CA TRP A 94 -12.73 15.09 -13.59
C TRP A 94 -12.15 16.44 -13.98
N LYS A 95 -11.07 16.87 -13.32
CA LYS A 95 -10.42 18.16 -13.57
C LYS A 95 -9.78 18.22 -14.96
N LEU A 96 -9.11 17.15 -15.37
CA LEU A 96 -8.40 17.11 -16.65
C LEU A 96 -9.36 17.08 -17.85
N THR A 97 -10.51 16.42 -17.73
CA THR A 97 -11.48 16.22 -18.82
C THR A 97 -12.66 17.18 -18.79
N GLY A 98 -12.74 18.06 -17.79
CA GLY A 98 -13.86 18.99 -17.62
C GLY A 98 -15.17 18.32 -17.18
N GLY A 99 -15.14 17.09 -16.68
CA GLY A 99 -16.36 16.43 -16.15
C GLY A 99 -16.46 14.92 -16.31
N THR A 100 -15.44 14.23 -16.82
CA THR A 100 -15.45 12.76 -16.83
C THR A 100 -15.35 12.25 -15.40
N TRP A 101 -16.32 11.44 -15.00
CA TRP A 101 -16.43 10.88 -13.67
C TRP A 101 -16.38 9.36 -13.77
N ALA A 102 -15.23 8.79 -13.42
CA ALA A 102 -14.97 7.35 -13.44
C ALA A 102 -13.76 7.03 -12.53
N THR A 103 -13.67 5.77 -12.11
CA THR A 103 -12.53 5.22 -11.37
C THR A 103 -12.14 3.85 -11.94
N ASP A 104 -11.08 3.26 -11.42
CA ASP A 104 -10.63 1.92 -11.76
C ASP A 104 -10.83 0.91 -10.60
N PRO A 105 -10.83 -0.41 -10.87
CA PRO A 105 -11.02 -1.43 -9.85
C PRO A 105 -10.01 -1.35 -8.71
N THR A 106 -8.77 -0.93 -8.98
CA THR A 106 -7.74 -0.86 -7.94
C THR A 106 -8.07 0.23 -6.92
N ASN A 107 -8.43 1.44 -7.34
CA ASN A 107 -8.90 2.49 -6.43
C ASN A 107 -10.26 2.17 -5.80
N ALA A 108 -11.24 1.68 -6.59
CA ALA A 108 -12.57 1.32 -6.09
C ALA A 108 -12.49 0.27 -4.95
N SER A 109 -11.62 -0.73 -5.09
CA SER A 109 -11.43 -1.79 -4.07
C SER A 109 -10.93 -1.27 -2.71
N ARG A 110 -10.44 -0.02 -2.63
CA ARG A 110 -9.92 0.61 -1.41
C ARG A 110 -10.92 1.49 -0.68
N THR A 111 -12.14 1.56 -1.18
CA THR A 111 -13.14 2.50 -0.67
C THR A 111 -13.93 1.99 0.53
N LEU A 112 -13.92 0.69 0.82
CA LEU A 112 -14.88 0.05 1.74
C LEU A 112 -16.34 0.09 1.23
N LEU A 113 -16.58 0.53 0.00
CA LEU A 113 -17.92 0.63 -0.62
C LEU A 113 -18.08 -0.33 -1.82
N TYR A 114 -16.99 -0.94 -2.29
CA TYR A 114 -16.93 -1.77 -3.48
C TYR A 114 -16.75 -3.25 -3.13
N ASN A 115 -17.62 -4.10 -3.67
CA ASN A 115 -17.52 -5.54 -3.54
C ASN A 115 -16.52 -6.10 -4.56
N ILE A 116 -15.45 -6.73 -4.09
CA ILE A 116 -14.37 -7.23 -4.95
C ILE A 116 -14.69 -8.60 -5.58
N HIS A 117 -15.78 -9.27 -5.18
CA HIS A 117 -16.26 -10.52 -5.81
C HIS A 117 -17.17 -10.20 -6.97
N ASP A 118 -18.20 -9.41 -6.70
CA ASP A 118 -19.19 -9.02 -7.68
C ASP A 118 -18.68 -7.90 -8.60
N ARG A 119 -17.55 -7.27 -8.25
CA ARG A 119 -16.93 -6.16 -8.98
C ARG A 119 -17.91 -5.00 -9.23
N ARG A 120 -18.62 -4.61 -8.17
CA ARG A 120 -19.60 -3.50 -8.18
C ARG A 120 -19.67 -2.80 -6.83
N TRP A 121 -20.17 -1.57 -6.84
CA TRP A 121 -20.59 -0.89 -5.61
C TRP A 121 -21.64 -1.72 -4.87
N ASP A 122 -21.45 -1.89 -3.56
CA ASP A 122 -22.20 -2.87 -2.78
C ASP A 122 -23.34 -2.22 -1.98
N PRO A 123 -24.61 -2.52 -2.29
CA PRO A 123 -25.74 -1.88 -1.61
C PRO A 123 -25.71 -2.01 -0.09
N THR A 124 -25.25 -3.14 0.45
CA THR A 124 -25.15 -3.36 1.90
C THR A 124 -24.09 -2.46 2.53
N LEU A 125 -22.94 -2.27 1.87
CA LEU A 125 -21.89 -1.37 2.37
C LEU A 125 -22.29 0.10 2.26
N LEU A 126 -23.06 0.45 1.22
CA LEU A 126 -23.60 1.80 1.03
C LEU A 126 -24.62 2.16 2.11
N GLU A 127 -25.55 1.24 2.41
CA GLU A 127 -26.51 1.41 3.49
C GLU A 127 -25.82 1.51 4.86
N MET A 128 -24.86 0.62 5.14
CA MET A 128 -24.06 0.62 6.36
C MET A 128 -23.38 1.98 6.64
N LEU A 129 -22.92 2.67 5.59
CA LEU A 129 -22.23 3.95 5.69
C LEU A 129 -23.12 5.16 5.34
N ASP A 130 -24.40 4.93 5.06
CA ASP A 130 -25.36 5.95 4.63
C ASP A 130 -24.82 6.78 3.44
N VAL A 131 -24.23 6.11 2.45
CA VAL A 131 -23.65 6.75 1.25
C VAL A 131 -24.59 6.53 0.05
N PRO A 132 -25.18 7.59 -0.52
CA PRO A 132 -26.06 7.45 -1.68
C PRO A 132 -25.32 6.90 -2.90
N ALA A 133 -25.91 5.91 -3.59
CA ALA A 133 -25.32 5.32 -4.80
C ALA A 133 -25.10 6.34 -5.94
N ALA A 134 -25.91 7.41 -5.97
CA ALA A 134 -25.78 8.52 -6.93
C ALA A 134 -24.42 9.24 -6.84
N MET A 135 -23.70 9.10 -5.72
CA MET A 135 -22.37 9.67 -5.52
C MET A 135 -21.23 8.80 -6.04
N LEU A 136 -21.47 7.62 -6.64
CA LEU A 136 -20.41 6.65 -6.94
C LEU A 136 -20.05 6.59 -8.43
N PRO A 137 -18.76 6.79 -8.79
CA PRO A 137 -18.35 6.79 -10.19
C PRO A 137 -18.50 5.41 -10.85
N PRO A 138 -18.78 5.33 -12.16
CA PRO A 138 -18.61 4.09 -12.91
C PRO A 138 -17.16 3.59 -12.79
N VAL A 139 -17.00 2.27 -12.64
CA VAL A 139 -15.69 1.60 -12.55
C VAL A 139 -15.35 1.00 -13.92
N LYS A 140 -14.23 1.42 -14.52
CA LYS A 140 -13.75 0.94 -15.83
C LYS A 140 -12.41 0.21 -15.68
N PRO A 141 -12.04 -0.73 -16.58
CA PRO A 141 -10.74 -1.41 -16.51
C PRO A 141 -9.57 -0.44 -16.42
N SER A 142 -8.55 -0.80 -15.64
CA SER A 142 -7.39 0.05 -15.35
C SER A 142 -6.57 0.40 -16.59
N SER A 143 -6.65 -0.40 -17.66
CA SER A 143 -6.17 -0.06 -19.01
C SER A 143 -7.37 0.07 -19.96
N SER A 144 -7.87 1.28 -20.13
CA SER A 144 -8.99 1.62 -21.04
C SER A 144 -9.06 3.13 -21.25
N VAL A 145 -9.65 3.60 -22.34
CA VAL A 145 -9.86 5.05 -22.55
C VAL A 145 -10.98 5.56 -21.64
N PHE A 146 -10.61 6.40 -20.67
CA PHE A 146 -11.53 7.00 -19.71
C PHE A 146 -12.22 8.25 -20.29
N GLY A 147 -11.44 9.08 -21.00
CA GLY A 147 -11.83 10.33 -21.64
C GLY A 147 -10.60 11.05 -22.21
N GLU A 148 -10.79 12.25 -22.72
CA GLU A 148 -9.72 13.10 -23.27
C GLU A 148 -9.56 14.38 -22.47
N THR A 149 -8.33 14.89 -22.38
CA THR A 149 -8.05 16.17 -21.70
C THR A 149 -8.75 17.33 -22.39
N CYS A 150 -9.25 18.27 -21.60
CA CYS A 150 -9.45 19.64 -22.08
C CYS A 150 -8.09 20.35 -22.19
N GLN A 151 -8.08 21.50 -22.86
CA GLN A 151 -6.90 22.36 -22.86
C GLN A 151 -6.68 22.93 -21.45
N HIS A 152 -5.50 22.68 -20.88
CA HIS A 152 -5.02 23.31 -19.63
C HIS A 152 -3.63 23.90 -19.87
N ASP A 153 -3.13 24.69 -18.92
CA ASP A 153 -1.77 25.20 -18.96
C ASP A 153 -0.77 24.03 -18.95
N GLY A 154 -0.01 23.88 -20.04
CA GLY A 154 0.98 22.81 -20.19
C GLY A 154 0.42 21.43 -20.58
N ILE A 155 -0.90 21.27 -20.72
CA ILE A 155 -1.52 20.01 -21.16
C ILE A 155 -2.43 20.31 -22.36
N PRO A 156 -2.09 19.81 -23.57
CA PRO A 156 -2.93 20.02 -24.74
C PRO A 156 -4.29 19.32 -24.58
N GLY A 157 -5.32 19.89 -25.18
CA GLY A 157 -6.61 19.21 -25.32
C GLY A 157 -6.53 18.00 -26.26
N GLY A 158 -7.39 17.01 -26.05
CA GLY A 158 -7.47 15.80 -26.88
C GLY A 158 -6.46 14.71 -26.54
N VAL A 159 -5.72 14.82 -25.42
CA VAL A 159 -4.82 13.74 -24.98
C VAL A 159 -5.64 12.64 -24.30
N PRO A 160 -5.60 11.39 -24.78
CA PRO A 160 -6.37 10.31 -24.18
C PRO A 160 -5.83 9.96 -22.78
N ILE A 161 -6.72 9.94 -21.79
CA ILE A 161 -6.46 9.39 -20.47
C ILE A 161 -6.86 7.91 -20.51
N ALA A 162 -5.87 7.04 -20.70
CA ALA A 162 -6.10 5.63 -21.04
C ALA A 162 -5.62 4.60 -19.99
N GLY A 163 -5.19 5.07 -18.82
CA GLY A 163 -4.72 4.18 -17.76
C GLY A 163 -4.87 4.83 -16.40
N ILE A 164 -5.49 4.12 -15.46
CA ILE A 164 -5.72 4.55 -14.08
C ILE A 164 -5.44 3.36 -13.16
N ALA A 165 -4.63 3.57 -12.12
CA ALA A 165 -4.46 2.62 -11.03
C ALA A 165 -4.00 3.34 -9.76
N GLY A 166 -4.37 2.81 -8.58
CA GLY A 166 -3.81 3.27 -7.31
C GLY A 166 -2.30 3.03 -7.25
N ASP A 167 -1.57 3.88 -6.53
CA ASP A 167 -0.10 3.91 -6.51
C ASP A 167 0.57 2.55 -6.29
N GLN A 168 0.19 1.80 -5.27
CA GLN A 168 0.82 0.52 -4.96
C GLN A 168 0.54 -0.55 -6.03
N GLN A 169 -0.64 -0.51 -6.66
CA GLN A 169 -1.01 -1.39 -7.75
C GLN A 169 -0.36 -0.97 -9.06
N ALA A 170 -0.20 0.32 -9.31
CA ALA A 170 0.59 0.84 -10.42
C ALA A 170 2.06 0.42 -10.28
N ALA A 171 2.64 0.51 -9.08
CA ALA A 171 3.99 0.00 -8.81
C ALA A 171 4.11 -1.50 -9.05
N LEU A 172 3.15 -2.31 -8.60
CA LEU A 172 3.07 -3.75 -8.90
C LEU A 172 3.05 -4.01 -10.41
N TYR A 173 2.23 -3.26 -11.14
CA TYR A 173 2.12 -3.39 -12.58
C TYR A 173 3.39 -2.95 -13.31
N GLY A 174 4.00 -1.83 -12.91
CA GLY A 174 5.24 -1.30 -13.47
C GLY A 174 6.45 -2.18 -13.16
N GLN A 175 6.42 -2.89 -12.04
CA GLN A 175 7.38 -3.94 -11.73
C GLN A 175 7.21 -5.16 -12.62
N GLY A 176 6.12 -5.30 -13.38
CA GLY A 176 5.85 -6.45 -14.26
C GLY A 176 5.29 -7.66 -13.51
N CYS A 177 4.68 -7.47 -12.34
CA CYS A 177 4.15 -8.54 -11.50
C CYS A 177 2.72 -8.92 -11.92
N TRP A 178 2.58 -9.48 -13.11
CA TRP A 178 1.27 -9.76 -13.73
C TRP A 178 0.76 -11.19 -13.50
N GLU A 179 1.60 -12.06 -12.96
CA GLU A 179 1.30 -13.47 -12.76
C GLU A 179 1.17 -13.82 -11.27
N PRO A 180 0.35 -14.83 -10.90
CA PRO A 180 0.22 -15.26 -9.51
C PRO A 180 1.57 -15.59 -8.85
N GLY A 181 1.75 -15.12 -7.61
CA GLY A 181 2.99 -15.30 -6.84
C GLY A 181 4.10 -14.29 -7.17
N MET A 182 3.93 -13.44 -8.18
CA MET A 182 4.81 -12.29 -8.38
C MET A 182 4.47 -11.21 -7.35
N ALA A 183 5.48 -10.78 -6.60
CA ALA A 183 5.33 -9.78 -5.56
C ALA A 183 6.32 -8.63 -5.73
N LYS A 184 5.93 -7.47 -5.22
CA LYS A 184 6.84 -6.35 -5.02
C LYS A 184 6.79 -5.83 -3.59
N ASN A 185 7.86 -5.14 -3.17
CA ASN A 185 7.87 -4.32 -1.97
C ASN A 185 8.42 -2.91 -2.28
N THR A 186 7.67 -1.89 -1.91
CA THR A 186 8.09 -0.49 -2.06
C THR A 186 8.65 0.03 -0.74
N TYR A 187 9.96 0.31 -0.68
CA TYR A 187 10.65 0.83 0.50
C TYR A 187 10.63 2.36 0.53
N GLY A 188 9.49 2.92 0.95
CA GLY A 188 9.29 4.36 1.17
C GLY A 188 9.30 4.70 2.67
N THR A 189 8.52 5.71 3.06
CA THR A 189 8.28 6.05 4.49
C THR A 189 7.80 4.83 5.28
N GLY A 190 6.89 4.05 4.70
CA GLY A 190 6.54 2.68 5.08
C GLY A 190 6.93 1.69 3.97
N CYS A 191 6.71 0.40 4.23
CA CYS A 191 6.83 -0.66 3.23
C CYS A 191 5.44 -1.22 2.85
N PHE A 192 5.25 -1.50 1.56
CA PHE A 192 4.01 -2.08 1.05
C PHE A 192 4.33 -3.28 0.17
N VAL A 193 4.18 -4.47 0.75
CA VAL A 193 4.30 -5.72 0.03
C VAL A 193 2.97 -5.97 -0.66
N VAL A 194 3.01 -6.15 -1.97
CA VAL A 194 1.83 -6.49 -2.77
C VAL A 194 2.15 -7.70 -3.63
N MET A 195 1.31 -8.73 -3.56
CA MET A 195 1.45 -9.96 -4.34
C MET A 195 0.24 -10.15 -5.25
N ASN A 196 0.51 -10.42 -6.53
CA ASN A 196 -0.53 -10.80 -7.48
C ASN A 196 -1.03 -12.23 -7.16
N MET A 197 -2.34 -12.39 -7.08
CA MET A 197 -3.02 -13.67 -6.78
C MET A 197 -3.77 -14.23 -7.99
N GLY A 198 -3.79 -13.51 -9.12
CA GLY A 198 -4.56 -13.86 -10.30
C GLY A 198 -6.07 -13.74 -10.10
N SER A 199 -6.83 -14.42 -10.96
CA SER A 199 -8.28 -14.31 -11.02
C SER A 199 -9.01 -15.00 -9.86
N GLN A 200 -8.33 -15.86 -9.10
CA GLN A 200 -8.92 -16.58 -7.97
C GLN A 200 -8.73 -15.80 -6.68
N ARG A 201 -9.83 -15.58 -5.95
CA ARG A 201 -9.78 -14.89 -4.66
C ARG A 201 -8.96 -15.73 -3.67
N PRO A 202 -7.92 -15.17 -3.03
CA PRO A 202 -7.25 -15.87 -1.94
C PRO A 202 -8.21 -16.11 -0.76
N PRO A 203 -7.96 -17.14 0.06
CA PRO A 203 -8.59 -17.27 1.37
C PRO A 203 -8.39 -15.99 2.18
N VAL A 204 -9.43 -15.59 2.91
CA VAL A 204 -9.31 -14.47 3.86
C VAL A 204 -8.33 -14.89 4.96
N ARG A 205 -7.27 -14.10 5.15
CA ARG A 205 -6.31 -14.27 6.24
C ARG A 205 -6.25 -13.04 7.10
N ASP A 206 -6.30 -13.21 8.41
CA ASP A 206 -6.05 -12.12 9.34
C ASP A 206 -4.65 -11.56 9.10
N GLY A 207 -4.47 -10.26 9.34
CA GLY A 207 -3.18 -9.63 9.13
C GLY A 207 -2.94 -9.02 7.75
N LEU A 208 -3.62 -9.49 6.71
CA LEU A 208 -3.44 -9.02 5.33
C LEU A 208 -4.67 -8.27 4.80
N LEU A 209 -4.55 -7.61 3.66
CA LEU A 209 -5.69 -7.07 2.92
C LEU A 209 -5.82 -7.85 1.61
N THR A 210 -7.05 -8.26 1.26
CA THR A 210 -7.35 -8.71 -0.10
C THR A 210 -7.87 -7.51 -0.88
N THR A 211 -7.26 -7.22 -2.02
CA THR A 211 -7.57 -6.03 -2.84
C THR A 211 -7.58 -6.42 -4.31
N LEU A 212 -7.94 -5.49 -5.19
CA LEU A 212 -7.77 -5.68 -6.65
C LEU A 212 -6.47 -5.03 -7.15
N CYS A 213 -5.83 -5.69 -8.10
CA CYS A 213 -4.73 -5.21 -8.94
C CYS A 213 -5.03 -5.53 -10.42
N CYS A 214 -4.00 -5.54 -11.28
CA CYS A 214 -4.12 -5.75 -12.71
C CYS A 214 -3.37 -7.01 -13.18
N ASP A 215 -3.99 -7.78 -14.08
CA ASP A 215 -3.26 -8.73 -14.92
C ASP A 215 -2.50 -8.00 -16.03
N SER A 216 -1.80 -8.74 -16.89
CA SER A 216 -0.96 -8.18 -17.95
C SER A 216 -1.72 -7.26 -18.90
N MET A 217 -3.03 -7.48 -19.11
CA MET A 217 -3.88 -6.69 -20.00
C MET A 217 -4.62 -5.56 -19.27
N GLY A 218 -4.30 -5.29 -18.01
CA GLY A 218 -4.95 -4.23 -17.22
C GLY A 218 -6.35 -4.60 -16.72
N GLN A 219 -6.72 -5.88 -16.75
CA GLN A 219 -7.98 -6.37 -16.19
C GLN A 219 -7.85 -6.63 -14.70
N ALA A 220 -8.95 -6.45 -13.97
CA ALA A 220 -8.95 -6.65 -12.53
C ALA A 220 -8.70 -8.11 -12.14
N VAL A 221 -7.70 -8.32 -11.29
CA VAL A 221 -7.38 -9.57 -10.61
C VAL A 221 -7.09 -9.30 -9.14
N TYR A 222 -6.96 -10.33 -8.32
CA TYR A 222 -6.75 -10.15 -6.88
C TYR A 222 -5.28 -9.90 -6.54
N ALA A 223 -5.07 -9.17 -5.46
CA ALA A 223 -3.80 -9.09 -4.77
C ALA A 223 -3.97 -9.28 -3.27
N LEU A 224 -2.90 -9.77 -2.64
CA LEU A 224 -2.70 -9.61 -1.20
C LEU A 224 -1.79 -8.41 -0.95
N GLU A 225 -2.13 -7.63 0.05
CA GLU A 225 -1.34 -6.47 0.49
C GLU A 225 -1.06 -6.57 1.98
N GLY A 226 0.20 -6.34 2.35
CA GLY A 226 0.62 -6.14 3.72
C GLY A 226 1.32 -4.79 3.87
N SER A 227 0.82 -3.99 4.81
CA SER A 227 1.28 -2.63 5.06
C SER A 227 2.17 -2.58 6.30
N ILE A 228 3.40 -2.14 6.13
CA ILE A 228 4.38 -1.91 7.20
C ILE A 228 4.49 -0.40 7.37
N PHE A 229 3.96 0.14 8.47
CA PHE A 229 3.81 1.59 8.63
C PHE A 229 5.13 2.35 8.72
N VAL A 230 6.17 1.74 9.28
CA VAL A 230 7.45 2.38 9.55
C VAL A 230 8.58 1.59 8.89
N ALA A 231 9.15 2.16 7.84
CA ALA A 231 10.34 1.65 7.16
C ALA A 231 11.37 2.77 6.97
N GLY A 232 11.29 3.57 5.91
CA GLY A 232 12.14 4.74 5.71
C GLY A 232 12.00 5.79 6.83
N ALA A 233 10.84 5.86 7.48
CA ALA A 233 10.65 6.67 8.68
C ALA A 233 11.57 6.24 9.84
N ALA A 234 11.95 4.96 9.95
CA ALA A 234 12.93 4.51 10.95
C ALA A 234 14.33 5.05 10.65
N ILE A 235 14.69 5.16 9.37
CA ILE A 235 15.96 5.76 8.95
C ILE A 235 15.95 7.28 9.16
N GLN A 236 14.83 7.94 8.89
CA GLN A 236 14.64 9.36 9.21
C GLN A 236 14.74 9.60 10.71
N TRP A 237 14.14 8.75 11.54
CA TRP A 237 14.25 8.83 13.00
C TRP A 237 15.70 8.71 13.50
N LEU A 238 16.52 7.83 12.91
CA LEU A 238 17.95 7.75 13.22
C LEU A 238 18.70 9.07 12.94
N ARG A 239 18.31 9.77 11.88
CA ARG A 239 18.93 11.04 11.44
C ARG A 239 18.43 12.23 12.26
N ASP A 240 17.12 12.43 12.27
CA ASP A 240 16.48 13.66 12.73
C ASP A 240 16.29 13.68 14.24
N GLU A 241 15.96 12.52 14.85
CA GLU A 241 15.59 12.45 16.27
C GLU A 241 16.75 11.95 17.13
N LEU A 242 17.49 10.92 16.68
CA LEU A 242 18.62 10.40 17.44
C LEU A 242 19.98 11.00 17.04
N GLY A 243 20.09 11.66 15.89
CA GLY A 243 21.34 12.22 15.40
C GLY A 243 22.47 11.19 15.24
N LEU A 244 22.14 9.93 14.93
CA LEU A 244 23.12 8.84 14.80
C LEU A 244 23.76 8.75 13.42
N ILE A 245 23.13 9.38 12.42
CA ILE A 245 23.58 9.47 11.02
C ILE A 245 23.33 10.90 10.52
N GLU A 246 24.11 11.36 9.55
CA GLU A 246 23.90 12.65 8.89
C GLU A 246 22.98 12.49 7.68
N THR A 247 23.15 11.40 6.94
CA THR A 247 22.33 11.07 5.77
C THR A 247 21.87 9.61 5.80
N ALA A 248 20.79 9.30 5.09
CA ALA A 248 20.33 7.91 4.96
C ALA A 248 21.40 6.99 4.31
N ALA A 249 22.25 7.54 3.45
CA ALA A 249 23.31 6.79 2.77
C ALA A 249 24.39 6.29 3.75
N ASP A 250 24.62 6.99 4.86
CA ASP A 250 25.61 6.61 5.88
C ASP A 250 25.33 5.21 6.46
N THR A 251 24.05 4.81 6.48
CA THR A 251 23.60 3.56 7.08
C THR A 251 24.21 2.32 6.41
N GLU A 252 24.44 2.36 5.09
CA GLU A 252 25.01 1.24 4.34
C GLU A 252 26.46 0.93 4.77
N ALA A 253 27.31 1.96 4.75
CA ALA A 253 28.72 1.83 5.14
C ALA A 253 28.85 1.40 6.61
N ILE A 254 27.99 1.93 7.49
CA ILE A 254 27.99 1.58 8.91
C ILE A 254 27.57 0.12 9.11
N ALA A 255 26.47 -0.32 8.50
CA ALA A 255 25.96 -1.69 8.65
C ALA A 255 26.93 -2.74 8.09
N THR A 256 27.55 -2.43 6.94
CA THR A 256 28.56 -3.29 6.29
C THR A 256 29.86 -3.37 7.09
N SER A 257 30.18 -2.36 7.91
CA SER A 257 31.39 -2.37 8.77
C SER A 257 31.29 -3.31 9.98
N LEU A 258 30.12 -3.89 10.24
CA LEU A 258 29.87 -4.80 11.36
C LEU A 258 29.76 -6.25 10.86
N ALA A 259 30.07 -7.21 11.72
CA ALA A 259 29.76 -8.63 11.47
C ALA A 259 28.27 -8.92 11.72
N ASP A 260 27.74 -8.44 12.84
CA ASP A 260 26.36 -8.64 13.28
C ASP A 260 25.87 -7.49 14.19
N THR A 261 24.67 -7.62 14.79
CA THR A 261 24.03 -6.62 15.67
C THR A 261 24.34 -6.82 17.15
N HIS A 262 25.20 -7.76 17.52
CA HIS A 262 25.43 -8.25 18.88
C HIS A 262 24.14 -8.65 19.61
N GLY A 263 23.14 -9.16 18.85
CA GLY A 263 21.85 -9.59 19.38
C GLY A 263 20.84 -8.46 19.64
N VAL A 264 21.17 -7.22 19.28
CA VAL A 264 20.25 -6.08 19.39
C VAL A 264 19.16 -6.18 18.33
N THR A 265 17.93 -5.87 18.72
CA THR A 265 16.80 -5.76 17.80
C THR A 265 16.11 -4.43 18.01
N VAL A 266 15.82 -3.73 16.91
CA VAL A 266 14.99 -2.54 16.89
C VAL A 266 13.63 -2.95 16.32
N VAL A 267 12.55 -2.74 17.08
CA VAL A 267 11.17 -2.91 16.58
C VAL A 267 10.61 -1.50 16.38
N PRO A 268 10.53 -0.99 15.14
CA PRO A 268 10.21 0.42 14.88
C PRO A 268 8.69 0.70 14.89
N ALA A 269 7.96 0.22 15.89
CA ALA A 269 6.51 0.39 16.03
C ALA A 269 6.09 1.78 16.53
N PHE A 270 6.67 2.87 16.00
CA PHE A 270 6.44 4.23 16.50
C PHE A 270 4.97 4.66 16.48
N THR A 271 4.21 4.13 15.51
CA THR A 271 2.77 4.38 15.32
C THR A 271 1.95 3.10 15.41
N GLY A 272 2.44 2.09 16.12
CA GLY A 272 1.87 0.73 16.11
C GLY A 272 2.55 -0.20 15.10
N LEU A 273 2.15 -1.46 15.13
CA LEU A 273 2.54 -2.49 14.16
C LEU A 273 1.44 -2.66 13.11
N GLY A 274 1.85 -2.62 11.83
CA GLY A 274 0.97 -2.93 10.70
C GLY A 274 0.83 -4.44 10.49
N ALA A 275 0.69 -4.86 9.24
CA ALA A 275 0.59 -6.26 8.87
C ALA A 275 1.85 -7.06 9.30
N PRO A 276 1.70 -8.34 9.70
CA PRO A 276 0.45 -9.07 9.92
C PRO A 276 -0.16 -8.83 11.32
N HIS A 277 0.48 -8.05 12.18
CA HIS A 277 0.15 -7.96 13.61
C HIS A 277 -1.07 -7.09 13.93
N TRP A 278 -1.28 -5.98 13.22
CA TRP A 278 -2.34 -4.98 13.45
C TRP A 278 -2.50 -4.55 14.92
N ASP A 279 -1.38 -4.27 15.57
CA ASP A 279 -1.36 -3.83 16.96
C ASP A 279 -1.10 -2.32 17.02
N MET A 280 -2.18 -1.54 17.15
CA MET A 280 -2.10 -0.08 17.26
C MET A 280 -1.59 0.41 18.63
N ASN A 281 -1.50 -0.48 19.62
CA ASN A 281 -1.00 -0.16 20.96
C ASN A 281 0.50 -0.44 21.10
N ALA A 282 1.07 -1.31 20.26
CA ALA A 282 2.50 -1.53 20.17
C ALA A 282 3.28 -0.21 19.99
N ARG A 283 4.45 -0.10 20.64
CA ARG A 283 5.33 1.06 20.56
C ARG A 283 6.75 0.66 20.24
N GLY A 284 7.52 1.60 19.67
CA GLY A 284 8.90 1.34 19.28
C GLY A 284 9.76 0.87 20.46
N ALA A 285 10.62 -0.12 20.22
CA ALA A 285 11.48 -0.69 21.25
C ALA A 285 12.87 -1.04 20.72
N ILE A 286 13.89 -0.91 21.58
CA ILE A 286 15.22 -1.45 21.36
C ILE A 286 15.46 -2.51 22.43
N LEU A 287 15.70 -3.73 22.01
CA LEU A 287 15.84 -4.91 22.88
C LEU A 287 17.22 -5.54 22.69
N GLY A 288 17.70 -6.26 23.71
CA GLY A 288 18.97 -7.00 23.65
C GLY A 288 20.24 -6.16 23.89
N LEU A 289 20.12 -4.98 24.51
CA LEU A 289 21.28 -4.14 24.81
C LEU A 289 22.25 -4.82 25.78
N THR A 290 23.53 -4.83 25.43
CA THR A 290 24.65 -5.24 26.30
C THR A 290 25.71 -4.14 26.34
N ARG A 291 26.70 -4.24 27.25
CA ARG A 291 27.79 -3.26 27.35
C ARG A 291 28.63 -3.14 26.07
N GLY A 292 28.66 -4.17 25.23
CA GLY A 292 29.39 -4.17 23.95
C GLY A 292 28.63 -3.52 22.79
N VAL A 293 27.37 -3.17 22.99
CA VAL A 293 26.53 -2.52 21.98
C VAL A 293 26.89 -1.04 21.87
N ASN A 294 26.86 -0.52 20.65
CA ASN A 294 27.13 0.90 20.36
C ASN A 294 26.21 1.39 19.23
N ARG A 295 26.33 2.67 18.87
CA ARG A 295 25.50 3.31 17.84
C ARG A 295 25.44 2.56 16.51
N LYS A 296 26.55 1.93 16.08
CA LYS A 296 26.60 1.22 14.79
C LYS A 296 25.67 0.01 14.79
N HIS A 297 25.62 -0.71 15.91
CA HIS A 297 24.75 -1.90 16.05
C HIS A 297 23.27 -1.50 16.02
N ILE A 298 22.91 -0.37 16.62
CA ILE A 298 21.54 0.17 16.56
C ILE A 298 21.18 0.54 15.12
N ILE A 299 22.06 1.23 14.40
CA ILE A 299 21.85 1.60 12.99
C ILE A 299 21.62 0.34 12.13
N ARG A 300 22.47 -0.68 12.27
CA ARG A 300 22.31 -1.95 11.55
C ARG A 300 21.02 -2.67 11.95
N ALA A 301 20.72 -2.78 13.23
CA ALA A 301 19.49 -3.42 13.71
C ALA A 301 18.23 -2.71 13.20
N THR A 302 18.26 -1.38 13.04
CA THR A 302 17.18 -0.64 12.38
C THR A 302 17.03 -1.05 10.92
N LEU A 303 18.10 -1.16 10.13
CA LEU A 303 18.02 -1.66 8.75
C LEU A 303 17.48 -3.09 8.69
N GLU A 304 18.02 -4.00 9.51
CA GLU A 304 17.55 -5.39 9.56
C GLU A 304 16.05 -5.48 9.91
N SER A 305 15.54 -4.58 10.76
CA SER A 305 14.11 -4.53 11.13
C SER A 305 13.17 -4.30 9.94
N LEU A 306 13.60 -3.58 8.90
CA LEU A 306 12.80 -3.41 7.69
C LEU A 306 12.65 -4.74 6.95
N ALA A 307 13.73 -5.54 6.93
CA ALA A 307 13.74 -6.83 6.28
C ALA A 307 12.96 -7.90 7.03
N TYR A 308 13.07 -7.90 8.36
CA TYR A 308 12.27 -8.79 9.21
C TYR A 308 10.77 -8.49 9.12
N GLN A 309 10.36 -7.22 9.16
CA GLN A 309 8.94 -6.86 8.96
C GLN A 309 8.43 -7.29 7.58
N THR A 310 9.27 -7.18 6.54
CA THR A 310 8.93 -7.67 5.20
C THR A 310 8.74 -9.19 5.20
N ARG A 311 9.59 -9.94 5.91
CA ARG A 311 9.44 -11.39 6.09
C ARG A 311 8.16 -11.75 6.83
N ASP A 312 7.81 -11.06 7.92
CA ASP A 312 6.54 -11.30 8.62
C ASP A 312 5.34 -11.24 7.67
N VAL A 313 5.35 -10.28 6.75
CA VAL A 313 4.29 -10.10 5.76
C VAL A 313 4.32 -11.19 4.69
N VAL A 314 5.49 -11.53 4.16
CA VAL A 314 5.65 -12.58 3.14
C VAL A 314 5.25 -13.94 3.68
N ASP A 315 5.67 -14.28 4.90
CA ASP A 315 5.33 -15.55 5.56
C ASP A 315 3.80 -15.64 5.76
N ALA A 316 3.15 -14.55 6.18
CA ALA A 316 1.68 -14.48 6.26
C ALA A 316 0.98 -14.64 4.89
N MET A 317 1.60 -14.16 3.80
CA MET A 317 1.08 -14.37 2.45
C MET A 317 1.26 -15.83 2.00
N ALA A 318 2.36 -16.47 2.35
CA ALA A 318 2.61 -17.89 2.07
C ALA A 318 1.54 -18.79 2.69
N ASP A 319 1.09 -18.48 3.91
CA ASP A 319 -0.03 -19.15 4.57
C ASP A 319 -1.37 -19.00 3.83
N SER A 320 -1.48 -18.06 2.89
CA SER A 320 -2.64 -17.90 2.00
C SER A 320 -2.58 -18.80 0.75
N GLY A 321 -1.55 -19.64 0.64
CA GLY A 321 -1.35 -20.57 -0.47
C GLY A 321 -0.54 -20.00 -1.64
N ALA A 322 0.09 -18.82 -1.48
CA ALA A 322 0.89 -18.19 -2.51
C ALA A 322 2.34 -17.98 -2.06
N MET A 323 3.27 -18.68 -2.70
CA MET A 323 4.69 -18.55 -2.44
C MET A 323 5.31 -17.57 -3.44
N ILE A 324 6.12 -16.64 -2.94
CA ILE A 324 6.94 -15.79 -3.81
C ILE A 324 8.13 -16.58 -4.34
N LYS A 325 8.49 -16.34 -5.60
CA LYS A 325 9.71 -16.90 -6.22
C LYS A 325 10.86 -15.91 -6.28
N GLU A 326 10.52 -14.62 -6.28
CA GLU A 326 11.43 -13.49 -6.18
C GLU A 326 10.65 -12.33 -5.54
N LEU A 327 11.37 -11.42 -4.91
CA LEU A 327 10.80 -10.15 -4.45
C LEU A 327 11.34 -9.00 -5.30
N ARG A 328 10.47 -8.33 -6.06
CA ARG A 328 10.85 -7.11 -6.77
C ARG A 328 10.79 -5.92 -5.81
N VAL A 329 11.77 -5.03 -5.87
CA VAL A 329 11.91 -3.95 -4.90
C VAL A 329 12.03 -2.60 -5.59
N ASP A 330 11.49 -1.58 -4.95
CA ASP A 330 11.62 -0.18 -5.39
C ASP A 330 11.54 0.76 -4.17
N GLY A 331 11.60 2.07 -4.40
CA GLY A 331 11.62 3.08 -3.35
C GLY A 331 13.02 3.46 -2.85
N GLY A 332 13.09 4.58 -2.12
CA GLY A 332 14.37 5.21 -1.75
C GLY A 332 15.28 4.33 -0.89
N ALA A 333 14.72 3.57 0.06
CA ALA A 333 15.52 2.69 0.91
C ALA A 333 16.02 1.42 0.18
N ALA A 334 15.44 1.06 -0.97
CA ALA A 334 15.93 -0.04 -1.81
C ALA A 334 17.29 0.27 -2.47
N ALA A 335 17.74 1.53 -2.45
CA ALA A 335 19.08 1.91 -2.90
C ALA A 335 20.21 1.36 -2.01
N ASN A 336 19.91 0.91 -0.79
CA ASN A 336 20.89 0.38 0.15
C ASN A 336 21.20 -1.11 -0.15
N ASP A 337 22.41 -1.40 -0.60
CA ASP A 337 22.83 -2.74 -1.03
C ASP A 337 22.91 -3.74 0.14
N PHE A 338 23.29 -3.27 1.34
CA PHE A 338 23.27 -4.10 2.54
C PHE A 338 21.84 -4.57 2.85
N LEU A 339 20.87 -3.63 2.83
CA LEU A 339 19.48 -3.95 3.10
C LEU A 339 18.91 -4.94 2.09
N MET A 340 19.20 -4.75 0.79
CA MET A 340 18.70 -5.65 -0.26
C MET A 340 19.32 -7.05 -0.19
N GLN A 341 20.62 -7.15 0.13
CA GLN A 341 21.25 -8.44 0.37
C GLN A 341 20.65 -9.14 1.60
N PHE A 342 20.54 -8.42 2.72
CA PHE A 342 19.95 -8.97 3.95
C PHE A 342 18.49 -9.36 3.76
N GLN A 343 17.74 -8.63 2.93
CA GLN A 343 16.36 -8.99 2.56
C GLN A 343 16.30 -10.31 1.78
N ALA A 344 17.19 -10.52 0.81
CA ALA A 344 17.27 -11.77 0.06
C ALA A 344 17.64 -12.93 0.99
N ASP A 345 18.61 -12.70 1.87
CA ASP A 345 19.09 -13.66 2.85
C ASP A 345 17.98 -14.10 3.82
N ILE A 346 17.25 -13.15 4.40
CA ILE A 346 16.23 -13.46 5.41
C ILE A 346 14.98 -14.12 4.81
N LEU A 347 14.62 -13.79 3.56
CA LEU A 347 13.47 -14.37 2.85
C LEU A 347 13.76 -15.69 2.13
N ASP A 348 15.04 -15.99 1.86
CA ASP A 348 15.45 -17.13 1.04
C ASP A 348 14.95 -17.11 -0.40
N VAL A 349 14.79 -15.91 -0.98
CA VAL A 349 14.42 -15.73 -2.39
C VAL A 349 15.24 -14.59 -3.02
N PRO A 350 15.46 -14.62 -4.35
CA PRO A 350 16.12 -13.53 -5.05
C PRO A 350 15.39 -12.19 -4.85
N VAL A 351 16.15 -11.13 -4.59
CA VAL A 351 15.65 -9.75 -4.54
C VAL A 351 16.09 -9.02 -5.81
N ASN A 352 15.13 -8.42 -6.50
CA ASN A 352 15.29 -7.89 -7.84
C ASN A 352 15.06 -6.37 -7.86
N ARG A 353 16.15 -5.60 -7.92
CA ARG A 353 16.11 -4.13 -7.98
C ARG A 353 16.21 -3.62 -9.42
N PRO A 354 15.24 -2.84 -9.92
CA PRO A 354 15.29 -2.24 -11.24
C PRO A 354 16.18 -0.99 -11.27
N THR A 355 16.64 -0.60 -12.47
CA THR A 355 17.37 0.67 -12.68
C THR A 355 16.48 1.89 -12.44
N VAL A 356 15.19 1.78 -12.71
CA VAL A 356 14.20 2.84 -12.46
C VAL A 356 13.44 2.51 -11.19
N LEU A 357 13.73 3.25 -10.12
CA LEU A 357 13.06 3.08 -8.83
C LEU A 357 11.63 3.67 -8.82
N GLU A 358 11.31 4.57 -9.76
CA GLU A 358 9.96 5.14 -9.91
C GLU A 358 9.06 4.22 -10.76
N THR A 359 8.71 3.07 -10.17
CA THR A 359 7.89 2.04 -10.82
C THR A 359 6.41 2.41 -10.84
N THR A 360 5.96 3.29 -9.94
CA THR A 360 4.57 3.75 -9.84
C THR A 360 4.16 4.53 -11.09
N ALA A 361 4.94 5.54 -11.47
CA ALA A 361 4.69 6.29 -12.69
C ALA A 361 4.83 5.39 -13.94
N SER A 362 5.82 4.49 -13.94
CA SER A 362 6.05 3.53 -15.02
C SER A 362 4.82 2.64 -15.24
N GLY A 363 4.22 2.10 -14.18
CA GLY A 363 3.02 1.29 -14.29
C GLY A 363 1.81 2.03 -14.85
N ALA A 364 1.60 3.29 -14.43
CA ALA A 364 0.54 4.14 -14.98
C ALA A 364 0.77 4.47 -16.46
N ALA A 365 2.03 4.65 -16.86
CA ALA A 365 2.42 4.85 -18.26
C ALA A 365 2.16 3.58 -19.09
N PHE A 366 2.54 2.40 -18.57
CA PHE A 366 2.34 1.11 -19.23
C PHE A 366 0.86 0.80 -19.44
N LEU A 367 0.03 0.97 -18.41
CA LEU A 367 -1.43 0.80 -18.52
C LEU A 367 -2.02 1.73 -19.58
N ALA A 368 -1.61 3.00 -19.60
CA ALA A 368 -2.11 3.94 -20.59
C ALA A 368 -1.62 3.64 -22.01
N GLY A 369 -0.36 3.25 -22.17
CA GLY A 369 0.20 2.91 -23.47
C GLY A 369 -0.45 1.67 -24.07
N LEU A 370 -0.75 0.64 -23.26
CA LEU A 370 -1.57 -0.48 -23.72
C LEU A 370 -3.00 -0.04 -24.07
N GLY A 371 -3.58 0.83 -23.25
CA GLY A 371 -4.95 1.33 -23.44
C GLY A 371 -5.16 2.12 -24.74
N VAL A 372 -4.10 2.70 -25.31
CA VAL A 372 -4.12 3.40 -26.62
C VAL A 372 -3.40 2.64 -27.74
N GLY A 373 -2.90 1.43 -27.48
CA GLY A 373 -2.12 0.66 -28.46
C GLY A 373 -0.75 1.26 -28.80
N PHE A 374 -0.14 2.05 -27.91
CA PHE A 374 1.27 2.47 -28.04
C PHE A 374 2.23 1.27 -27.93
N TRP A 375 1.86 0.28 -27.11
CA TRP A 375 2.48 -1.05 -27.12
C TRP A 375 1.44 -2.06 -27.59
N ASP A 376 1.86 -2.98 -28.47
CA ASP A 376 0.96 -3.99 -29.04
C ASP A 376 0.50 -5.04 -28.03
N ASN A 377 1.35 -5.36 -27.05
CA ASN A 377 1.09 -6.39 -26.03
C ASN A 377 1.96 -6.18 -24.77
N PRO A 378 1.60 -6.83 -23.65
CA PRO A 378 2.38 -6.74 -22.41
C PRO A 378 3.78 -7.33 -22.50
N GLU A 379 4.03 -8.28 -23.40
CA GLU A 379 5.37 -8.87 -23.61
C GLU A 379 6.38 -7.82 -24.05
N ALA A 380 5.97 -6.83 -24.87
CA ALA A 380 6.80 -5.70 -25.25
C ALA A 380 7.31 -4.90 -24.04
N LEU A 381 6.54 -4.87 -22.94
CA LEU A 381 6.90 -4.17 -21.70
C LEU A 381 7.94 -4.93 -20.86
N ARG A 382 8.07 -6.27 -21.02
CA ARG A 382 9.07 -7.06 -20.28
C ARG A 382 10.50 -6.58 -20.57
N GLY A 383 10.77 -6.09 -21.78
CA GLY A 383 12.07 -5.53 -22.17
C GLY A 383 12.31 -4.09 -21.71
N VAL A 384 11.26 -3.39 -21.25
CA VAL A 384 11.36 -1.99 -20.79
C VAL A 384 11.91 -1.92 -19.37
N ARG A 385 11.54 -2.87 -18.51
CA ARG A 385 12.06 -2.97 -17.14
C ARG A 385 13.49 -3.50 -17.14
N ARG A 386 14.47 -2.62 -16.94
CA ARG A 386 15.88 -2.99 -16.84
C ARG A 386 16.27 -3.33 -15.40
N LEU A 387 16.95 -4.46 -15.24
CA LEU A 387 17.54 -4.88 -13.97
C LEU A 387 18.78 -4.02 -13.67
N ASP A 388 18.86 -3.47 -12.47
CA ASP A 388 20.10 -2.90 -11.93
C ASP A 388 20.92 -4.03 -11.31
N ARG A 389 20.34 -4.66 -10.27
CA ARG A 389 21.02 -5.70 -9.50
C ARG A 389 20.03 -6.76 -9.02
N MET A 390 20.50 -8.00 -9.06
CA MET A 390 19.82 -9.14 -8.45
C MET A 390 20.66 -9.63 -7.25
N PHE A 391 20.05 -9.66 -6.08
CA PHE A 391 20.66 -10.13 -4.85
C PHE A 391 20.21 -11.57 -4.63
N GLN A 392 21.17 -12.49 -4.58
CA GLN A 392 20.92 -13.90 -4.34
C GLN A 392 21.05 -14.20 -2.85
N PRO A 393 20.18 -15.04 -2.27
CA PRO A 393 20.35 -15.51 -0.90
C PRO A 393 21.73 -16.18 -0.72
N ALA A 394 22.46 -15.76 0.30
CA ALA A 394 23.79 -16.25 0.64
C ALA A 394 23.91 -16.70 2.11
N MET A 395 22.92 -16.41 2.94
CA MET A 395 22.88 -16.79 4.35
C MET A 395 22.47 -18.26 4.55
N VAL A 396 23.22 -18.98 5.40
CA VAL A 396 22.89 -20.36 5.76
C VAL A 396 21.60 -20.45 6.59
N VAL A 397 20.81 -21.49 6.35
CA VAL A 397 19.47 -21.67 6.97
C VAL A 397 19.49 -21.58 8.49
N GLN A 398 20.51 -22.14 9.16
CA GLN A 398 20.57 -22.13 10.63
C GLN A 398 20.76 -20.72 11.20
N GLU A 399 21.55 -19.87 10.53
CA GLU A 399 21.75 -18.49 11.00
C GLU A 399 20.51 -17.65 10.70
N ARG A 400 19.92 -17.83 9.51
CA ARG A 400 18.65 -17.19 9.14
C ARG A 400 17.53 -17.46 10.14
N ASP A 401 17.34 -18.71 10.51
CA ASP A 401 16.27 -19.11 11.42
C ASP A 401 16.51 -18.60 12.84
N LYS A 402 17.78 -18.60 13.29
CA LYS A 402 18.19 -18.02 14.57
C LYS A 402 17.91 -16.51 14.63
N LEU A 403 18.30 -15.77 13.59
CA LEU A 403 18.07 -14.33 13.50
C LEU A 403 16.56 -14.01 13.52
N TYR A 404 15.78 -14.74 12.74
CA TYR A 404 14.32 -14.56 12.71
C TYR A 404 13.66 -14.95 14.04
N ALA A 405 14.15 -15.97 14.74
CA ALA A 405 13.68 -16.32 16.08
C ALA A 405 13.99 -15.26 17.15
N ILE A 406 15.04 -14.46 16.97
CA ILE A 406 15.30 -13.29 17.83
C ILE A 406 14.28 -12.19 17.53
N TRP A 407 14.07 -11.88 16.24
CA TRP A 407 13.07 -10.90 15.79
C TRP A 407 11.67 -11.21 16.31
N THR A 408 11.17 -12.42 16.10
CA THR A 408 9.80 -12.81 16.50
C THR A 408 9.60 -12.70 18.01
N ARG A 409 10.60 -13.06 18.81
CA ARG A 409 10.58 -12.83 20.26
C ARG A 409 10.58 -11.35 20.63
N ALA A 410 11.33 -10.51 19.92
CA ALA A 410 11.33 -9.07 20.15
C ALA A 410 9.94 -8.45 19.88
N VAL A 411 9.31 -8.83 18.77
CA VAL A 411 7.94 -8.40 18.43
C VAL A 411 6.93 -8.86 19.48
N ALA A 412 7.02 -10.12 19.94
CA ALA A 412 6.13 -10.64 20.98
C ALA A 412 6.20 -9.82 22.28
N HIS A 413 7.41 -9.41 22.72
CA HIS A 413 7.56 -8.54 23.89
C HIS A 413 6.91 -7.16 23.68
N VAL A 414 7.07 -6.57 22.49
CA VAL A 414 6.49 -5.26 22.18
C VAL A 414 4.97 -5.31 22.19
N ARG A 415 4.37 -6.38 21.66
CA ARG A 415 2.92 -6.58 21.65
C ARG A 415 2.37 -6.79 23.06
N ALA A 416 3.01 -7.66 23.86
CA ALA A 416 2.61 -7.90 25.25
C ALA A 416 2.69 -6.63 26.12
N ALA A 417 3.68 -5.75 25.88
CA ALA A 417 3.80 -4.48 26.59
C ALA A 417 2.73 -3.45 26.19
N GLY A 418 2.15 -3.57 24.98
CA GLY A 418 1.08 -2.73 24.46
C GLY A 418 -0.32 -3.12 24.97
N GLU A 419 -0.50 -4.34 25.44
CA GLU A 419 -1.72 -4.78 26.13
C GLU A 419 -1.84 -4.02 27.46
N LYS A 420 -2.69 -2.98 27.49
CA LYS A 420 -3.08 -2.38 28.77
C LYS A 420 -3.66 -3.50 29.64
N THR A 421 -3.09 -3.71 30.81
CA THR A 421 -3.79 -4.35 31.93
C THR A 421 -5.13 -3.64 32.07
N SER A 422 -6.20 -4.32 31.69
CA SER A 422 -7.57 -3.89 31.91
C SER A 422 -7.82 -4.06 33.41
N GLY A 423 -7.40 -3.04 34.17
CA GLY A 423 -7.69 -2.85 35.58
C GLY A 423 -8.84 -1.88 35.76
#